data_AF-A0AAX0Z1I1-F1
#
_entry.id   AF-A0AAX0Z1I1-F1
#
_cell.length_a   1.000
_cell.length_b   1.000
_cell.length_c   1.000
_cell.angle_alpha   90.00
_cell.angle_beta   90.00
_cell.angle_gamma   90.00
#
_symmetry.space_group_name_H-M   'P 1'
#
loop_
_entity.id
_entity.type
_entity.pdbx_description
1 polymer ?
#
loop_
_entity_poly.entity_id
_entity_poly.type
_entity_poly.pdbx_seq_one_letter_code
_entity_poly.pdbx_strand_id
1 'polypeptide(L)'
;MIRLFTAAIALLLALPVLAAPGEVRRFPAQGKATAQLRIHGTTDIEVFAVVIADYQRLHPGTEVVYEDIITQDLYARYLHDRAGPASPDLLISSG
;
A
#
# COMPACT_ATOMS: atom_id res chain seq x y z
N MET A 1 9.18 -28.19 -34.01
CA MET A 1 7.99 -27.62 -33.33
C MET A 1 8.11 -27.66 -31.81
N ILE A 2 8.40 -28.81 -31.18
CA ILE A 2 8.54 -28.95 -29.71
C ILE A 2 9.58 -27.99 -29.10
N ARG A 3 10.73 -27.78 -29.76
CA ARG A 3 11.79 -26.90 -29.24
C ARG A 3 11.41 -25.41 -29.19
N LEU A 4 10.58 -24.98 -30.14
CA LEU A 4 10.03 -23.61 -30.15
C LEU A 4 9.00 -23.44 -29.02
N PHE A 5 8.20 -24.47 -28.77
CA PHE A 5 7.27 -24.49 -27.63
C PHE A 5 7.98 -24.43 -26.29
N THR A 6 9.06 -25.21 -26.09
CA THR A 6 9.83 -25.15 -24.84
C THR A 6 10.52 -23.81 -24.63
N ALA A 7 11.03 -23.18 -25.69
CA ALA A 7 11.63 -21.85 -25.60
C ALA A 7 10.58 -20.78 -25.23
N ALA A 8 9.38 -20.86 -25.80
CA ALA A 8 8.27 -19.95 -25.48
C ALA A 8 7.80 -20.10 -24.03
N ILE A 9 7.72 -21.33 -23.50
CA ILE A 9 7.33 -21.58 -22.10
C ILE A 9 8.40 -21.06 -21.14
N ALA A 10 9.69 -21.30 -21.43
CA ALA A 10 10.78 -20.80 -20.60
C ALA A 10 10.81 -19.25 -20.54
N LEU A 11 10.49 -18.60 -21.66
CA LEU A 11 10.41 -17.14 -21.73
C LEU A 11 9.21 -16.60 -20.91
N LEU A 12 8.07 -17.29 -20.92
CA LEU A 12 6.89 -16.91 -20.14
C LEU A 12 7.11 -17.03 -18.63
N LEU A 13 7.88 -18.03 -18.19
CA LEU A 13 8.21 -18.23 -16.78
C LEU A 13 9.27 -17.24 -16.25
N ALA A 14 9.99 -16.57 -17.15
CA ALA A 14 11.00 -15.58 -16.80
C ALA A 14 10.45 -14.15 -16.65
N LEU A 15 9.15 -13.94 -16.91
CA LEU A 15 8.53 -12.64 -16.76
C LEU A 15 8.35 -12.31 -15.26
N PRO A 16 8.92 -11.20 -14.76
CA PRO A 16 8.63 -10.76 -13.40
C PRO A 16 7.15 -10.39 -13.33
N VAL A 17 6.43 -11.04 -12.42
CA VAL A 17 5.07 -10.62 -12.07
C VAL A 17 5.24 -9.31 -11.29
N LEU A 18 4.93 -8.19 -11.94
CA LEU A 18 4.80 -6.91 -11.25
C LEU A 18 3.57 -7.02 -10.35
N ALA A 19 3.79 -7.03 -9.03
CA ALA A 19 2.70 -6.88 -8.08
C ALA A 19 1.95 -5.59 -8.41
N ALA A 20 0.62 -5.66 -8.47
CA ALA A 20 -0.18 -4.46 -8.64
C ALA A 20 0.16 -3.51 -7.48
N PRO A 21 0.52 -2.24 -7.76
CA PRO A 21 0.66 -1.27 -6.69
C PRO A 21 -0.67 -1.24 -5.92
N GLY A 22 -0.58 -1.27 -4.58
CA GLY A 22 -1.76 -1.23 -3.73
C GLY A 22 -2.62 -0.01 -4.05
N GLU A 23 -3.92 -0.08 -3.80
CA GLU A 23 -4.76 1.11 -4.00
C GLU A 23 -4.29 2.20 -3.03
N VAL A 24 -3.86 3.34 -3.54
CA VAL A 24 -3.46 4.48 -2.71
C VAL A 24 -4.57 5.51 -2.70
N ARG A 25 -5.08 5.83 -1.51
CA ARG A 25 -6.02 6.94 -1.31
C ARG A 25 -5.43 8.00 -0.38
N ARG A 26 -5.53 9.25 -0.81
CA ARG A 26 -5.19 10.42 -0.01
C ARG A 26 -6.46 11.04 0.56
N PHE A 27 -6.43 11.27 1.86
CA PHE A 27 -7.44 11.98 2.63
C PHE A 27 -6.83 13.34 3.04
N PRO A 28 -7.18 14.44 2.35
CA PRO A 28 -6.62 15.74 2.63
C PRO A 28 -6.86 16.18 4.08
N ALA A 29 -5.98 17.02 4.63
CA ALA A 29 -6.22 17.68 5.90
C ALA A 29 -7.51 18.50 5.84
N GLN A 30 -8.29 18.50 6.92
CA GLN A 30 -9.55 19.25 7.03
C GLN A 30 -9.32 20.73 7.44
N GLY A 31 -8.14 21.04 7.96
CA GLY A 31 -7.66 22.39 8.25
C GLY A 31 -6.34 22.69 7.54
N LYS A 32 -5.56 23.63 8.09
CA LYS A 32 -4.21 23.90 7.57
C LYS A 32 -3.35 22.65 7.74
N ALA A 33 -2.83 22.11 6.64
CA ALA A 33 -1.94 20.96 6.66
C ALA A 33 -0.68 21.28 7.49
N THR A 34 -0.45 20.49 8.54
CA THR A 34 0.69 20.59 9.45
C THR A 34 1.47 19.28 9.54
N ALA A 35 0.87 18.16 9.11
CA ALA A 35 1.48 16.84 9.13
C ALA A 35 0.90 15.95 8.01
N GLN A 36 1.65 14.90 7.64
CA GLN A 36 1.17 13.77 6.84
C GLN A 36 1.35 12.49 7.65
N LEU A 37 0.36 11.61 7.61
CA LEU A 37 0.39 10.26 8.19
C LEU A 37 0.26 9.25 7.05
N ARG A 38 1.27 8.41 6.84
CA ARG A 38 1.25 7.33 5.85
C ARG A 38 0.94 6.00 6.53
N ILE A 39 -0.15 5.37 6.09
CA ILE A 39 -0.63 4.09 6.61
C ILE A 39 -0.57 3.06 5.49
N HIS A 40 0.09 1.94 5.75
CA HIS A 40 -0.06 0.75 4.91
C HIS A 40 -0.95 -0.24 5.66
N GLY A 41 -2.05 -0.64 5.03
CA GLY A 41 -3.03 -1.52 5.65
C GLY A 41 -3.51 -2.60 4.70
N THR A 42 -4.13 -3.64 5.27
CA THR A 42 -4.75 -4.76 4.53
C THR A 42 -6.28 -4.70 4.57
N THR A 43 -6.83 -3.71 5.30
CA THR A 43 -8.27 -3.44 5.35
C THR A 43 -8.65 -2.63 4.12
N ASP A 44 -9.78 -2.96 3.52
CA ASP A 44 -10.37 -2.20 2.42
C ASP A 44 -10.49 -0.69 2.78
N ILE A 45 -10.11 0.16 1.83
CA ILE A 45 -10.05 1.61 2.02
C ILE A 45 -11.40 2.20 2.44
N GLU A 46 -12.52 1.73 1.87
CA GLU A 46 -13.84 2.26 2.17
C GLU A 46 -14.26 1.95 3.61
N VAL A 47 -13.84 0.80 4.13
CA VAL A 47 -14.06 0.42 5.53
C VAL A 47 -13.18 1.28 6.44
N PHE A 48 -11.90 1.45 6.10
CA PHE A 48 -10.96 2.18 6.95
C PHE A 48 -11.14 3.71 6.89
N ALA A 49 -11.76 4.24 5.83
CA ALA A 49 -12.05 5.65 5.66
C ALA A 49 -12.86 6.24 6.83
N VAL A 50 -13.74 5.47 7.46
CA VAL A 50 -14.52 5.89 8.63
C VAL A 50 -13.60 6.18 9.83
N VAL A 51 -12.61 5.32 10.06
CA VAL A 51 -11.61 5.50 11.13
C VAL A 51 -10.74 6.73 10.85
N ILE A 52 -10.33 6.93 9.60
CA ILE A 52 -9.55 8.10 9.17
C ILE A 52 -10.35 9.39 9.39
N ALA A 53 -11.65 9.40 9.02
CA ALA A 53 -12.51 10.55 9.21
C ALA A 53 -12.62 10.93 10.69
N ASP A 54 -12.82 9.94 11.57
CA ASP A 54 -12.88 10.13 13.01
C ASP A 54 -11.57 10.66 13.59
N TYR A 55 -10.43 10.14 13.13
CA TYR A 55 -9.11 10.65 13.50
C TYR A 55 -8.91 12.11 13.06
N GLN A 56 -9.27 12.46 11.83
CA GLN A 56 -9.11 13.82 11.31
C GLN A 56 -10.02 14.85 12.01
N ARG A 57 -11.16 14.44 12.58
CA ARG A 57 -11.93 15.36 13.46
C ARG A 57 -11.13 15.80 14.68
N LEU A 58 -10.32 14.90 15.25
CA LEU A 58 -9.47 15.18 16.40
C LEU A 58 -8.15 15.84 15.99
N HIS A 59 -7.70 15.59 14.76
CA HIS A 59 -6.43 16.06 14.21
C HIS A 59 -6.60 16.71 12.83
N PRO A 60 -7.26 17.88 12.73
CA PRO A 60 -7.67 18.46 11.45
C PRO A 60 -6.52 18.88 10.53
N GLY A 61 -5.32 19.09 11.08
CA GLY A 61 -4.13 19.44 10.31
C GLY A 61 -3.39 18.25 9.68
N THR A 62 -3.84 17.02 9.90
CA THR A 62 -3.17 15.82 9.40
C THR A 62 -3.78 15.35 8.08
N GLU A 63 -2.98 15.35 7.00
CA GLU A 63 -3.28 14.58 5.80
C GLU A 63 -3.01 13.10 6.07
N VAL A 64 -3.87 12.21 5.57
CA VAL A 64 -3.64 10.76 5.66
C VAL A 64 -3.47 10.18 4.25
N VAL A 65 -2.42 9.39 4.04
CA VAL A 65 -2.21 8.59 2.83
C VAL A 65 -2.34 7.13 3.24
N TYR A 66 -3.39 6.47 2.77
CA TYR A 66 -3.63 5.05 3.02
C TYR A 66 -3.31 4.26 1.75
N GLU A 67 -2.47 3.24 1.86
CA GLU A 67 -2.24 2.25 0.80
C GLU A 67 -2.82 0.91 1.25
N ASP A 68 -3.77 0.38 0.48
CA ASP A 68 -4.30 -0.97 0.63
C ASP A 68 -3.34 -1.96 -0.05
N ILE A 69 -2.66 -2.75 0.79
CA ILE A 69 -1.62 -3.69 0.39
C ILE A 69 -2.03 -5.07 0.90
N ILE A 70 -1.90 -6.09 0.05
CA ILE A 70 -2.10 -7.47 0.47
C ILE A 70 -1.10 -7.88 1.57
N THR A 71 -1.52 -8.75 2.49
CA THR A 71 -0.73 -9.08 3.70
C THR A 71 0.69 -9.55 3.39
N GLN A 72 0.87 -10.35 2.34
CA GLN A 72 2.19 -10.84 1.94
C GLN A 72 3.14 -9.70 1.52
N ASP A 73 2.62 -8.74 0.75
CA ASP A 73 3.40 -7.59 0.30
C ASP A 73 3.68 -6.63 1.46
N LEU A 74 2.71 -6.43 2.36
CA LEU A 74 2.88 -5.65 3.57
C LEU A 74 4.06 -6.18 4.39
N TYR A 75 4.12 -7.50 4.59
CA TYR A 75 5.20 -8.18 5.29
C TYR A 75 6.55 -8.04 4.57
N ALA A 76 6.59 -8.33 3.27
CA ALA A 76 7.82 -8.26 2.49
C ALA A 76 8.41 -6.83 2.46
N ARG A 77 7.57 -5.82 2.19
CA ARG A 77 7.99 -4.41 2.16
C ARG A 77 8.47 -3.93 3.52
N TYR A 78 7.85 -4.38 4.62
CA TYR A 78 8.31 -4.05 5.96
C TYR A 78 9.74 -4.54 6.26
N LEU A 79 10.09 -5.73 5.78
CA LEU A 79 11.43 -6.28 6.00
C LEU A 79 12.51 -5.62 5.15
N HIS A 80 12.15 -5.14 3.94
CA HIS A 80 13.13 -4.71 2.95
C HIS A 80 13.22 -3.19 2.75
N ASP A 81 12.11 -2.44 2.88
CA ASP A 81 12.01 -1.03 2.47
C ASP A 81 11.62 -0.08 3.62
N ARG A 82 12.25 -0.27 4.78
CA ARG A 82 11.91 0.48 6.01
C ARG A 82 12.28 1.96 6.00
N ALA A 83 13.24 2.38 5.19
CA ALA A 83 13.81 3.73 5.20
C ALA A 83 13.56 4.52 3.90
N GLY A 84 12.74 3.98 3.00
CA GLY A 84 12.40 4.65 1.74
C GLY A 84 11.43 5.82 1.93
N PRO A 85 11.34 6.75 0.96
CA PRO A 85 10.38 7.86 1.01
C PRO A 85 8.90 7.43 1.07
N ALA A 86 8.62 6.18 0.72
CA ALA A 86 7.30 5.57 0.77
C ALA A 86 7.10 4.68 2.01
N SER A 87 8.01 4.70 2.99
CA SER A 87 7.84 3.90 4.21
C SER A 87 6.64 4.41 5.01
N PRO A 88 5.82 3.50 5.57
CA PRO A 88 4.66 3.90 6.36
C PRO A 88 5.08 4.31 7.77
N ASP A 89 4.33 5.25 8.35
CA ASP A 89 4.40 5.58 9.78
C ASP A 89 3.68 4.54 10.63
N LEU A 90 2.66 3.87 10.05
CA LEU A 90 1.83 2.88 10.70
C LEU A 90 1.48 1.71 9.76
N LEU A 91 1.55 0.49 10.29
CA LEU A 91 1.15 -0.74 9.62
C LEU A 91 -0.10 -1.32 10.30
N ILE A 92 -1.09 -1.72 9.50
CA ILE A 92 -2.32 -2.34 10.01
C ILE A 92 -2.59 -3.65 9.26
N SER A 93 -2.39 -4.78 9.94
CA SER A 93 -2.77 -6.11 9.42
C SER A 93 -4.09 -6.56 10.02
N SER A 94 -5.07 -6.87 9.19
CA SER A 94 -6.35 -7.48 9.59
C SER A 94 -6.38 -9.00 9.38
N GLY A 95 -5.25 -9.61 8.98
CA GLY A 95 -5.04 -11.04 8.78
C GLY A 95 -3.58 -11.44 8.91
#